data_AF-A4GWN8-F1
#
_entry.id   AF-A4GWN8-F1
#
_cell.length_a   1.000
_cell.length_b   1.000
_cell.length_c   1.000
_cell.angle_alpha   90.00
_cell.angle_beta   90.00
_cell.angle_gamma   90.00
#
_symmetry.space_group_name_H-M   'P 1'
#
loop_
_entity.id
_entity.type
_entity.pdbx_description
1 polymer ?
#
loop_
_entity_poly.entity_id
_entity_poly.type
_entity_poly.pdbx_seq_one_letter_code
_entity_poly.pdbx_strand_id
1 'polypeptide(L)'
;KVVSLLIGIGSVENVAEFMEKVKRKEVKLMGFGHRVYKNFDPRAKVMKQTCDEVLEALGINDPQLQLAMELERIALNDPYFVERKLYPNVDFYSGII
;
A
#
# COMPACT_ATOMS: atom_id res chain seq x y z
N LYS A 1 -3.99 7.15 -9.23
CA LYS A 1 -4.68 6.95 -7.92
C LYS A 1 -4.34 5.55 -7.43
N VAL A 2 -4.42 5.27 -6.13
CA VAL A 2 -4.03 3.97 -5.55
C VAL A 2 -4.88 2.83 -6.13
N VAL A 3 -6.20 3.02 -6.26
CA VAL A 3 -7.10 2.09 -6.99
C VAL A 3 -6.55 1.70 -8.37
N SER A 4 -6.12 2.67 -9.18
CA SER A 4 -5.61 2.40 -10.53
C SER A 4 -4.33 1.57 -10.52
N LEU A 5 -3.51 1.73 -9.48
CA LEU A 5 -2.31 0.93 -9.28
C LEU A 5 -2.70 -0.51 -8.90
N LEU A 6 -3.65 -0.70 -7.98
CA LEU A 6 -4.12 -2.04 -7.59
C LEU A 6 -4.76 -2.78 -8.77
N ILE A 7 -5.60 -2.10 -9.56
CA ILE A 7 -6.17 -2.66 -10.80
C ILE A 7 -5.06 -3.02 -11.80
N GLY A 8 -4.03 -2.19 -11.92
CA GLY A 8 -2.90 -2.46 -12.81
C GLY A 8 -2.02 -3.63 -12.38
N ILE A 9 -1.94 -3.93 -11.08
CA ILE A 9 -1.24 -5.11 -10.55
C ILE A 9 -2.13 -6.35 -10.73
N GLY A 10 -3.44 -6.22 -10.52
CA GLY A 10 -4.44 -7.26 -10.78
C GLY A 10 -4.54 -8.31 -9.67
N SER A 11 -3.44 -8.99 -9.34
CA SER A 11 -3.41 -10.06 -8.34
C SER A 11 -2.16 -10.03 -7.46
N VAL A 12 -2.22 -10.74 -6.33
CA VAL A 12 -1.13 -10.84 -5.35
C VAL A 12 0.15 -11.40 -5.97
N GLU A 13 0.03 -12.34 -6.90
CA GLU A 13 1.14 -12.99 -7.59
C GLU A 13 2.01 -11.98 -8.36
N ASN A 14 1.40 -10.90 -8.88
CA ASN A 14 2.09 -9.89 -9.66
C ASN A 14 2.80 -8.82 -8.80
N VAL A 15 2.60 -8.83 -7.48
CA VAL A 15 3.15 -7.81 -6.58
C VAL A 15 4.68 -7.83 -6.62
N ALA A 16 5.30 -9.00 -6.59
CA ALA A 16 6.76 -9.12 -6.61
C ALA A 16 7.35 -8.47 -7.88
N GLU A 17 6.80 -8.77 -9.06
CA GLU A 17 7.24 -8.18 -10.32
C GLU A 17 7.01 -6.65 -10.34
N PHE A 18 5.87 -6.19 -9.81
CA PHE A 18 5.57 -4.77 -9.69
C PHE A 18 6.59 -4.04 -8.81
N MET A 19 6.96 -4.63 -7.67
CA MET A 19 7.94 -4.05 -6.76
C MET A 19 9.32 -3.93 -7.42
N GLU A 20 9.72 -4.90 -8.24
CA GLU A 20 10.95 -4.78 -9.04
C GLU A 20 10.89 -3.64 -10.06
N LYS A 21 9.75 -3.43 -10.73
CA LYS A 21 9.53 -2.27 -11.62
C LYS A 21 9.67 -0.94 -10.86
N VAL A 22 9.16 -0.88 -9.62
CA VAL A 22 9.33 0.29 -8.75
C VAL A 22 10.81 0.52 -8.41
N LYS A 23 11.55 -0.54 -8.05
CA LYS A 23 12.98 -0.44 -7.71
C LYS A 23 13.82 0.05 -8.90
N ARG A 24 13.48 -0.41 -10.11
CA ARG A 24 14.07 0.04 -11.39
C ARG A 24 13.62 1.45 -11.81
N LYS A 25 12.72 2.09 -11.05
CA LYS A 25 12.17 3.43 -11.29
C LYS A 25 11.34 3.53 -12.59
N GLU A 26 10.84 2.41 -13.10
CA GLU A 26 9.96 2.36 -14.28
C GLU A 26 8.55 2.86 -13.90
N VAL A 27 8.13 2.58 -12.67
CA VAL A 27 6.83 2.98 -12.12
C VAL A 27 7.00 3.55 -10.71
N LYS A 28 6.03 4.37 -10.27
CA LYS A 28 6.00 4.90 -8.91
C LYS A 28 5.03 4.09 -8.04
N LEU A 29 5.47 3.73 -6.84
CA LEU A 29 4.60 3.17 -5.81
C LEU A 29 3.75 4.29 -5.20
N MET A 30 2.51 4.40 -5.66
CA MET A 30 1.56 5.39 -5.15
C MET A 30 1.11 5.04 -3.72
N GLY A 31 0.88 6.05 -2.88
CA GLY A 31 0.48 5.85 -1.47
C GLY A 31 1.65 5.56 -0.52
N PHE A 32 2.90 5.60 -1.01
CA PHE A 32 4.08 5.35 -0.19
C PHE A 32 5.03 6.55 -0.16
N GLY A 33 5.65 6.73 1.01
CA GLY A 33 6.53 7.84 1.31
C GLY A 33 5.75 9.13 1.58
N HIS A 34 6.42 10.04 2.27
CA HIS A 34 5.87 11.35 2.56
C HIS A 34 6.99 12.41 2.53
N ARG A 35 6.66 13.61 2.04
CA ARG A 35 7.65 14.70 1.95
C ARG A 35 8.11 15.12 3.35
N VAL A 36 7.16 15.24 4.27
CA VAL A 36 7.36 15.61 5.68
C VAL A 36 7.68 14.38 6.56
N TYR A 37 6.77 13.41 6.68
CA TYR A 37 7.00 12.22 7.51
C TYR A 37 8.05 11.29 6.89
N LYS A 38 9.11 11.00 7.66
CA LYS A 38 10.13 10.00 7.32
C LYS A 38 9.96 8.69 8.10
N ASN A 39 8.91 8.62 8.90
CA ASN A 39 8.44 7.42 9.59
C ASN A 39 6.97 7.23 9.20
N PHE A 40 6.25 6.33 9.88
CA PHE A 40 4.81 6.16 9.67
C PHE A 40 4.03 7.48 9.82
N ASP A 41 3.09 7.69 8.89
CA ASP A 41 2.17 8.83 8.93
C ASP A 41 1.08 8.56 9.99
N PRO A 42 0.91 9.43 11.01
CA PRO A 42 -0.08 9.21 12.06
C PRO A 42 -1.52 9.15 11.50
N ARG A 43 -1.80 9.80 10.37
CA ARG A 43 -3.12 9.75 9.72
C ARG A 43 -3.37 8.40 9.05
N ALA A 44 -2.32 7.79 8.54
CA ALA A 44 -2.38 6.48 7.91
C ALA A 44 -2.70 5.39 8.95
N LYS A 45 -2.19 5.54 10.18
CA LYS A 45 -2.55 4.66 11.31
C LYS A 45 -4.04 4.70 11.62
N VAL A 46 -4.64 5.90 11.68
CA VAL A 46 -6.08 6.04 11.95
C VAL A 46 -6.90 5.46 10.80
N MET A 47 -6.53 5.76 9.55
CA MET A 47 -7.27 5.21 8.40
C MET A 47 -7.15 3.70 8.26
N LYS A 48 -6.01 3.11 8.65
CA LYS A 48 -5.88 1.66 8.71
C LYS A 48 -6.91 1.04 9.66
N GLN A 49 -7.03 1.59 10.87
CA GLN A 49 -8.00 1.09 11.86
C GLN A 49 -9.43 1.19 11.34
N THR A 50 -9.81 2.32 10.74
CA THR A 50 -11.15 2.48 10.13
C THR A 50 -11.37 1.51 8.97
N CYS A 51 -10.33 1.24 8.17
CA CYS A 51 -10.40 0.26 7.10
C CYS A 51 -10.68 -1.13 7.68
N ASP A 52 -9.88 -1.57 8.64
CA ASP A 52 -10.02 -2.87 9.30
C ASP A 52 -11.42 -3.05 9.93
N GLU A 53 -11.94 -2.04 10.62
CA GLU A 53 -13.29 -2.04 11.22
C GLU A 53 -14.41 -2.15 10.18
N VAL A 54 -14.32 -1.40 9.08
CA VAL A 54 -15.33 -1.42 8.00
C VAL A 54 -15.36 -2.78 7.32
N LEU A 55 -14.20 -3.37 7.08
CA LEU A 55 -14.06 -4.66 6.42
C LEU A 55 -14.61 -5.80 7.28
N GLU A 56 -14.30 -5.77 8.57
CA GLU A 56 -14.83 -6.72 9.55
C GLU A 56 -16.36 -6.61 9.63
N ALA A 57 -16.89 -5.38 9.72
CA ALA A 57 -18.33 -5.15 9.83
C ALA A 57 -19.11 -5.57 8.58
N LEU A 58 -18.52 -5.42 7.38
CA LEU A 58 -19.17 -5.79 6.13
C LEU A 58 -19.01 -7.29 5.80
N GLY A 59 -18.10 -8.00 6.47
CA GLY A 59 -17.77 -9.40 6.16
C GLY A 59 -17.25 -9.60 4.73
N ILE A 60 -16.74 -8.53 4.11
CA ILE A 60 -16.32 -8.52 2.71
C ILE A 60 -14.91 -9.06 2.62
N ASN A 61 -14.74 -10.11 1.83
CA ASN A 61 -13.44 -10.58 1.41
C ASN A 61 -13.10 -9.91 0.08
N ASP A 62 -12.54 -8.70 0.13
CA ASP A 62 -12.21 -7.91 -1.06
C ASP A 62 -10.82 -8.31 -1.61
N PRO A 63 -10.72 -8.85 -2.84
CA PRO A 63 -9.45 -9.18 -3.45
C PRO A 63 -8.49 -7.98 -3.61
N GLN A 64 -9.02 -6.76 -3.82
CA GLN A 64 -8.21 -5.55 -3.91
C GLN A 64 -7.61 -5.17 -2.56
N LEU A 65 -8.35 -5.38 -1.48
CA LEU A 65 -7.82 -5.20 -0.14
C LEU A 65 -6.72 -6.22 0.15
N GLN A 66 -6.95 -7.51 -0.13
CA GLN A 66 -5.94 -8.53 0.07
C GLN A 66 -4.65 -8.20 -0.70
N LEU A 67 -4.80 -7.73 -1.94
CA LEU A 67 -3.70 -7.23 -2.75
C LEU A 67 -2.99 -6.04 -2.10
N ALA A 68 -3.74 -5.07 -1.59
CA ALA A 68 -3.17 -3.89 -0.93
C ALA A 68 -2.43 -4.27 0.37
N MET A 69 -2.99 -5.16 1.19
CA MET A 69 -2.36 -5.65 2.41
C MET A 69 -1.05 -6.37 2.12
N GLU A 70 -1.02 -7.20 1.07
CA GLU A 70 0.20 -7.90 0.69
C GLU A 70 1.25 -6.95 0.09
N LEU A 71 0.82 -5.96 -0.69
CA LEU A 71 1.68 -4.88 -1.17
C LEU A 71 2.30 -4.08 -0.01
N GLU A 72 1.49 -3.73 1.01
CA GLU A 72 1.97 -3.11 2.25
C GLU A 72 3.01 -3.99 2.93
N ARG A 73 2.68 -5.26 3.16
CA ARG A 73 3.55 -6.22 3.86
C ARG A 73 4.89 -6.36 3.15
N ILE A 74 4.90 -6.51 1.83
CA ILE A 74 6.14 -6.63 1.05
C ILE A 74 6.94 -5.33 1.12
N ALA A 75 6.30 -4.17 0.92
CA ALA A 75 6.98 -2.88 0.97
C ALA A 75 7.62 -2.59 2.35
N LEU A 76 6.97 -2.99 3.44
CA LEU A 76 7.49 -2.79 4.80
C LEU A 76 8.65 -3.72 5.17
N ASN A 77 8.79 -4.86 4.49
CA ASN A 77 9.84 -5.85 4.75
C ASN A 77 10.99 -5.80 3.73
N ASP A 78 10.82 -5.09 2.62
CA ASP A 78 11.82 -5.02 1.57
C ASP A 78 12.88 -3.94 1.88
N PRO A 79 14.18 -4.31 1.92
CA PRO A 79 15.27 -3.38 2.28
C PRO A 79 15.29 -2.10 1.44
N TYR A 80 14.95 -2.17 0.16
CA TYR A 80 14.96 -1.00 -0.73
C TYR A 80 14.03 0.09 -0.22
N PHE A 81 12.84 -0.30 0.24
CA PHE A 81 11.77 0.59 0.68
C PHE A 81 12.01 1.07 2.12
N VAL A 82 12.49 0.18 2.99
CA VAL A 82 12.85 0.50 4.38
C VAL A 82 13.99 1.52 4.43
N GLU A 83 15.08 1.29 3.70
CA GLU A 83 16.23 2.22 3.64
C GLU A 83 15.83 3.61 3.11
N ARG A 84 14.87 3.64 2.18
CA ARG A 84 14.32 4.88 1.59
C ARG A 84 13.18 5.50 2.41
N LYS A 85 12.80 4.86 3.52
CA LYS A 85 11.72 5.32 4.40
C LYS A 85 10.39 5.49 3.66
N LEU A 86 10.12 4.57 2.75
CA LEU A 86 8.88 4.51 1.97
C LEU A 86 7.83 3.75 2.77
N TYR A 87 7.15 4.48 3.66
CA TYR A 87 6.05 3.96 4.48
C TYR A 87 4.69 4.29 3.84
N PRO A 88 3.65 3.48 4.06
CA PRO A 88 2.29 3.81 3.63
C PRO A 88 1.84 5.13 4.25
N ASN A 89 1.17 5.95 3.45
CA ASN A 89 0.63 7.25 3.86
C ASN A 89 -0.90 7.23 3.83
N VAL A 90 -1.53 8.36 4.17
CA VAL A 90 -3.00 8.45 4.22
C VAL A 90 -3.66 8.14 2.87
N ASP A 91 -3.03 8.50 1.75
CA ASP A 91 -3.57 8.29 0.40
C ASP A 91 -3.64 6.80 0.03
N PHE A 92 -2.81 5.97 0.67
CA PHE A 92 -2.85 4.52 0.50
C PHE A 92 -4.19 3.96 0.98
N TYR A 93 -4.54 4.20 2.24
CA TYR A 93 -5.76 3.66 2.84
C TYR A 93 -7.02 4.38 2.35
N SER A 94 -6.98 5.70 2.14
CA SER A 94 -8.12 6.43 1.58
C SER A 94 -8.39 6.11 0.10
N GLY A 95 -7.45 5.45 -0.57
CA GLY A 95 -7.63 4.98 -1.93
C GLY A 95 -8.06 3.51 -2.01
N ILE A 96 -8.23 2.84 -0.86
CA ILE A 96 -8.75 1.47 -0.77
C ILE A 96 -10.22 1.51 -0.31
N ILE A 97 -10.54 2.42 0.62
CA ILE A 97 -11.92 2.78 1.02
C ILE A 97 -12.61 3.51 -0.13
#